data_AF-A0A2Z5FSH6-F1
#
_entry.id   AF-A0A2Z5FSH6-F1
#
_cell.length_a   1.000
_cell.length_b   1.000
_cell.length_c   1.000
_cell.angle_alpha   90.00
_cell.angle_beta   90.00
_cell.angle_gamma   90.00
#
_symmetry.space_group_name_H-M   'P 1'
#
loop_
_entity.id
_entity.type
_entity.pdbx_description
1 polymer ?
#
loop_
_entity_poly.entity_id
_entity_poly.type
_entity_poly.pdbx_seq_one_letter_code
_entity_poly.pdbx_strand_id
1 'polypeptide(L)'
;MGLEAAVYIKKAHISVEWLDETITVDETTGEVISETFHIPAKAKEAISYRLGNGKYIERCRLEIEKVAKGRGLAMPVLFHQVLSGEVQPGDVVKYSEIPNLKRELKFLERAPKFSADVKELLFRLNKLVEAAEANHNPIAFT
;
A
#
# COMPACT_ATOMS: atom_id res chain seq x y z
N MET A 1 2.71 17.78 -2.45
CA MET A 1 1.68 16.72 -2.49
C MET A 1 2.13 15.59 -1.58
N GLY A 2 1.20 14.89 -0.92
CA GLY A 2 1.52 13.74 -0.05
C GLY A 2 1.41 12.44 -0.83
N LEU A 3 2.18 11.42 -0.44
CA LEU A 3 2.03 10.07 -0.94
C LEU A 3 0.85 9.41 -0.21
N GLU A 4 -0.14 8.96 -0.95
CA GLU A 4 -1.29 8.20 -0.45
C GLU A 4 -1.29 6.81 -1.07
N ALA A 5 -1.83 5.84 -0.34
CA ALA A 5 -1.94 4.48 -0.81
C ALA A 5 -3.27 3.88 -0.37
N ALA A 6 -3.89 3.12 -1.28
CA ALA A 6 -5.16 2.47 -1.08
C ALA A 6 -5.10 0.99 -1.50
N VAL A 7 -5.96 0.18 -0.87
CA VAL A 7 -6.31 -1.14 -1.35
C VAL A 7 -7.81 -1.17 -1.55
N TYR A 8 -8.23 -1.64 -2.72
CA TYR A 8 -9.64 -1.70 -3.08
C TYR A 8 -10.28 -3.02 -2.64
N ILE A 9 -11.58 -2.97 -2.37
CA ILE A 9 -12.40 -4.14 -2.04
C ILE A 9 -12.47 -5.04 -3.27
N LYS A 10 -12.31 -6.34 -3.08
CA LYS A 10 -12.51 -7.31 -4.16
C LYS A 10 -13.93 -7.19 -4.70
N LYS A 11 -14.12 -7.16 -6.02
CA LYS A 11 -15.47 -7.03 -6.64
C LYS A 11 -16.51 -7.99 -6.04
N ALA A 12 -16.12 -9.25 -5.76
CA ALA A 12 -16.99 -10.25 -5.14
C ALA A 12 -17.46 -9.93 -3.71
N HIS A 13 -16.80 -9.00 -3.03
CA HIS A 13 -17.11 -8.55 -1.66
C HIS A 13 -17.85 -7.20 -1.65
N ILE A 14 -18.07 -6.56 -2.80
CA ILE A 14 -18.84 -5.32 -2.89
C ILE A 14 -20.33 -5.68 -2.79
N SER A 15 -21.06 -4.92 -1.96
CA SER A 15 -22.50 -5.12 -1.77
C SER A 15 -23.25 -5.09 -3.10
N VAL A 16 -24.19 -6.03 -3.26
CA VAL A 16 -24.91 -6.33 -4.50
C VAL A 16 -25.70 -5.15 -5.05
N GLU A 17 -26.01 -4.15 -4.22
CA GLU A 17 -26.69 -2.90 -4.65
C GLU A 17 -25.94 -2.12 -5.71
N TRP A 18 -24.63 -2.36 -5.88
CA TRP A 18 -23.80 -1.71 -6.89
C TRP A 18 -23.48 -2.61 -8.09
N LEU A 19 -23.74 -3.92 -8.03
CA LEU A 19 -23.38 -4.90 -9.07
C LEU A 19 -24.33 -4.81 -10.28
N ASP A 20 -24.32 -3.67 -10.96
CA ASP A 20 -24.93 -3.49 -12.28
C ASP A 20 -23.92 -3.86 -13.38
N GLU A 21 -24.39 -4.16 -14.59
CA GLU A 21 -23.54 -4.56 -15.74
C GLU A 21 -22.53 -3.48 -16.15
N THR A 22 -22.72 -2.24 -15.66
CA THR A 22 -21.88 -1.07 -15.94
C THR A 22 -20.62 -0.97 -15.06
N ILE A 23 -20.41 -1.91 -14.13
CA ILE A 23 -19.24 -1.92 -13.24
C ILE A 23 -18.09 -2.75 -13.80
N THR A 24 -16.98 -2.07 -14.08
CA THR A 24 -15.70 -2.66 -14.48
C THR A 24 -14.66 -2.57 -13.35
N VAL A 25 -13.58 -3.34 -13.49
CA VAL A 25 -12.45 -3.34 -12.54
C VAL A 25 -11.23 -2.88 -13.30
N ASP A 26 -10.53 -1.89 -12.77
CA ASP A 26 -9.19 -1.53 -13.26
C ASP A 26 -8.24 -2.70 -12.97
N GLU A 27 -7.71 -3.31 -14.04
CA GLU A 27 -6.85 -4.49 -13.94
C GLU A 27 -5.50 -4.20 -13.26
N THR A 28 -5.11 -2.94 -13.18
CA THR A 28 -3.84 -2.49 -12.60
C THR A 28 -3.97 -2.25 -11.10
N THR A 29 -4.98 -1.51 -10.67
CA THR A 29 -5.17 -1.11 -9.26
C THR A 29 -6.14 -2.02 -8.50
N GLY A 30 -6.97 -2.79 -9.22
CA GLY A 30 -8.08 -3.55 -8.64
C GLY A 30 -9.26 -2.66 -8.22
N GLU A 31 -9.25 -1.38 -8.62
CA GLU A 31 -10.31 -0.42 -8.32
C GLU A 31 -11.58 -0.76 -9.09
N VAL A 32 -12.71 -0.65 -8.40
CA VAL A 32 -14.02 -0.81 -9.03
C VAL A 32 -14.50 0.55 -9.53
N ILE A 33 -14.75 0.62 -10.84
CA ILE A 33 -15.13 1.83 -11.57
C ILE A 33 -16.47 1.62 -12.27
N SER A 34 -17.22 2.72 -12.47
CA SER A 34 -18.46 2.74 -13.23
C SER A 34 -18.40 3.89 -14.22
N GLU A 35 -18.80 3.62 -15.47
CA GLU A 35 -18.89 4.64 -16.51
C GLU A 35 -20.12 5.54 -16.34
N THR A 36 -21.11 5.08 -15.55
CA THR A 36 -22.45 5.70 -15.49
C THR A 36 -22.64 6.54 -14.23
N PHE A 37 -21.94 6.24 -13.15
CA PHE A 37 -22.10 6.95 -11.87
C PHE A 37 -20.81 6.93 -11.04
N HIS A 38 -20.68 7.92 -10.15
CA HIS A 38 -19.57 7.98 -9.22
C HIS A 38 -19.76 6.97 -8.08
N ILE A 39 -18.78 6.07 -7.90
CA ILE A 39 -18.71 5.17 -6.75
C ILE A 39 -17.94 5.86 -5.63
N PRO A 40 -18.56 6.14 -4.46
CA PRO A 40 -17.87 6.76 -3.34
C PRO A 40 -16.68 5.92 -2.88
N ALA A 41 -15.57 6.57 -2.50
CA ALA A 41 -14.37 5.91 -1.97
C ALA A 41 -14.69 4.86 -0.89
N LYS A 42 -15.55 5.20 0.07
CA LYS A 42 -15.98 4.30 1.16
C LYS A 42 -16.64 3.00 0.70
N ALA A 43 -17.18 2.96 -0.52
CA ALA A 43 -17.84 1.79 -1.09
C ALA A 43 -16.89 0.90 -1.90
N LYS A 44 -15.68 1.39 -2.25
CA LYS A 44 -14.71 0.67 -3.08
C LYS A 44 -13.33 0.50 -2.44
N GLU A 45 -12.94 1.34 -1.48
CA GLU A 45 -11.67 1.23 -0.75
C GLU A 45 -11.85 0.35 0.48
N ALA A 46 -11.02 -0.69 0.60
CA ALA A 46 -10.94 -1.50 1.79
C ALA A 46 -10.20 -0.74 2.90
N ILE A 47 -9.10 -0.08 2.52
CA ILE A 47 -8.35 0.80 3.40
C ILE A 47 -7.57 1.82 2.56
N SER A 48 -7.43 3.03 3.08
CA SER A 48 -6.57 4.06 2.50
C SER A 48 -5.80 4.78 3.61
N TYR A 49 -4.52 5.05 3.34
CA TYR A 49 -3.66 5.78 4.24
C TYR A 49 -2.84 6.82 3.50
N ARG A 50 -2.74 7.99 4.12
CA ARG A 50 -1.70 8.96 3.78
C ARG A 50 -0.38 8.50 4.36
N LEU A 51 0.60 8.19 3.52
CA LEU A 51 1.91 7.70 3.98
C LEU A 51 2.87 8.83 4.35
N GLY A 52 2.65 10.05 3.86
CA GLY A 52 3.43 11.22 4.23
C GLY A 52 3.71 12.13 3.05
N ASN A 53 4.75 12.94 3.10
CA ASN A 53 5.27 13.66 1.94
C ASN A 53 6.69 13.15 1.60
N GLY A 54 7.25 13.55 0.46
CA GLY A 54 8.59 13.07 0.05
C GLY A 54 9.68 13.27 1.11
N LYS A 55 9.67 14.40 1.84
CA LYS A 55 10.65 14.64 2.94
C LYS A 55 10.46 13.70 4.13
N TYR A 56 9.22 13.34 4.45
CA TYR A 56 8.91 12.37 5.49
C TYR A 56 9.31 10.94 5.07
N ILE A 57 8.96 10.56 3.84
CA ILE A 57 9.32 9.26 3.27
C ILE A 57 10.83 9.09 3.21
N GLU A 58 11.56 10.09 2.75
CA GLU A 58 13.03 10.04 2.66
C GLU A 58 13.69 9.90 4.04
N ARG A 59 13.18 10.61 5.06
CA ARG A 59 13.68 10.46 6.44
C ARG A 59 13.46 9.06 6.97
N CYS A 60 12.26 8.51 6.75
CA CYS A 60 11.94 7.15 7.17
C CYS A 60 12.79 6.12 6.42
N ARG A 61 12.99 6.32 5.11
CA ARG A 61 13.85 5.48 4.26
C ARG A 61 15.26 5.40 4.82
N LEU A 62 15.90 6.53 5.11
CA LEU A 62 17.28 6.56 5.65
C LEU A 62 17.41 5.80 6.97
N GLU A 63 16.42 5.95 7.85
CA GLU A 63 16.41 5.25 9.13
C GLU A 63 16.22 3.73 8.96
N ILE A 64 15.28 3.32 8.10
CA ILE A 64 15.03 1.92 7.77
C ILE A 64 16.25 1.30 7.07
N GLU A 65 16.88 2.00 6.14
CA GLU A 65 18.06 1.55 5.40
C GLU A 65 19.26 1.32 6.33
N LYS A 66 19.47 2.19 7.32
CA LYS A 66 20.50 2.01 8.34
C LYS A 66 20.31 0.70 9.11
N VAL A 67 19.07 0.38 9.49
CA VAL A 67 18.74 -0.86 10.19
C VAL A 67 18.87 -2.08 9.28
N ALA A 68 18.37 -1.99 8.04
CA ALA A 68 18.44 -3.06 7.06
C ALA A 68 19.90 -3.43 6.74
N LYS A 69 20.75 -2.44 6.46
CA LYS A 69 22.19 -2.64 6.22
C LYS A 69 22.89 -3.25 7.42
N GLY A 70 22.62 -2.75 8.64
CA GLY A 70 23.20 -3.28 9.87
C GLY A 70 22.83 -4.74 10.16
N ARG A 71 21.78 -5.27 9.52
CA ARG A 71 21.31 -6.65 9.65
C ARG A 71 21.51 -7.50 8.38
N GLY A 72 22.11 -6.96 7.33
CA GLY A 72 22.28 -7.65 6.05
C GLY A 72 20.96 -8.03 5.37
N LEU A 73 19.89 -7.27 5.61
CA LEU A 73 18.56 -7.57 5.07
C LEU A 73 18.39 -6.89 3.70
N ALA A 74 18.05 -7.69 2.69
CA ALA A 74 17.57 -7.17 1.40
C ALA A 74 16.08 -6.83 1.51
N MET A 75 15.69 -5.61 1.14
CA MET A 75 14.31 -5.15 1.13
C MET A 75 13.94 -4.49 -0.21
N PRO A 76 14.02 -5.25 -1.32
CA PRO A 76 13.83 -4.70 -2.66
C PRO A 76 12.44 -4.11 -2.86
N VAL A 77 11.37 -4.73 -2.33
CA VAL A 77 10.02 -4.21 -2.54
C VAL A 77 9.83 -2.89 -1.79
N LEU A 78 10.19 -2.88 -0.50
CA LEU A 78 10.06 -1.68 0.33
C LEU A 78 10.88 -0.50 -0.22
N PHE A 79 12.15 -0.72 -0.60
CA PHE A 79 12.99 0.40 -1.05
C PHE A 79 12.76 0.81 -2.50
N HIS A 80 12.40 -0.11 -3.40
CA HIS A 80 12.29 0.23 -4.83
C HIS A 80 10.85 0.57 -5.26
N GLN A 81 9.83 0.10 -4.53
CA GLN A 81 8.43 0.35 -4.92
C GLN A 81 7.68 1.25 -3.94
N VAL A 82 8.03 1.24 -2.65
CA VAL A 82 7.28 1.99 -1.63
C VAL A 82 8.02 3.25 -1.18
N LEU A 83 9.32 3.13 -0.93
CA LEU A 83 10.17 4.19 -0.39
C LEU A 83 11.20 4.70 -1.41
N SER A 84 10.96 4.49 -2.71
CA SER A 84 11.90 4.89 -3.77
C SER A 84 12.11 6.40 -3.84
N GLY A 85 11.15 7.18 -3.31
CA GLY A 85 11.11 8.64 -3.44
C GLY A 85 10.57 9.13 -4.79
N GLU A 86 10.36 8.21 -5.73
CA GLU A 86 9.87 8.46 -7.09
C GLU A 86 8.44 7.95 -7.32
N VAL A 87 7.81 7.36 -6.29
CA VAL A 87 6.45 6.83 -6.37
C VAL A 87 5.46 7.90 -6.84
N GLN A 88 4.71 7.59 -7.89
CA GLN A 88 3.71 8.46 -8.51
C GLN A 88 2.31 7.90 -8.31
N PRO A 89 1.26 8.75 -8.35
CA PRO A 89 -0.11 8.29 -8.48
C PRO A 89 -0.26 7.35 -9.69
N GLY A 90 -0.86 6.18 -9.47
CA GLY A 90 -0.99 5.11 -10.47
C GLY A 90 0.06 4.00 -10.34
N ASP A 91 1.14 4.20 -9.58
CA ASP A 91 2.06 3.12 -9.24
C ASP A 91 1.38 2.09 -8.35
N VAL A 92 1.82 0.83 -8.44
CA VAL A 92 1.25 -0.27 -7.67
C VAL A 92 2.32 -1.20 -7.10
N VAL A 93 2.10 -1.68 -5.88
CA VAL A 93 2.75 -2.91 -5.39
C VAL A 93 1.85 -4.07 -5.80
N LYS A 94 2.32 -4.88 -6.74
CA LYS A 94 1.53 -5.98 -7.29
C LYS A 94 1.19 -7.00 -6.21
N TYR A 95 0.02 -7.64 -6.32
CA TYR A 95 -0.40 -8.66 -5.36
C TYR A 95 0.64 -9.80 -5.18
N SER A 96 1.33 -10.18 -6.26
CA SER A 96 2.41 -11.17 -6.22
C SER A 96 3.60 -10.78 -5.35
N GLU A 97 3.80 -9.49 -5.07
CA GLU A 97 4.92 -8.94 -4.30
C GLU A 97 4.54 -8.67 -2.84
N ILE A 98 3.24 -8.67 -2.51
CA ILE A 98 2.72 -8.49 -1.15
C ILE A 98 3.30 -9.51 -0.15
N PRO A 99 3.46 -10.81 -0.47
CA PRO A 99 4.11 -11.74 0.44
C PRO A 99 5.57 -11.39 0.76
N ASN A 100 6.29 -10.80 -0.19
CA ASN A 100 7.67 -10.34 0.02
C ASN A 100 7.69 -9.09 0.88
N LEU A 101 6.86 -8.08 0.56
CA LEU A 101 6.71 -6.87 1.36
C LEU A 101 6.35 -7.19 2.82
N LYS A 102 5.41 -8.12 3.04
CA LYS A 102 5.02 -8.59 4.38
C LYS A 102 6.20 -9.17 5.17
N ARG A 103 7.05 -9.97 4.51
CA ARG A 103 8.25 -10.52 5.16
C ARG A 103 9.23 -9.42 5.52
N GLU A 104 9.47 -8.48 4.60
CA GLU A 104 10.35 -7.33 4.81
C GLU A 104 9.89 -6.50 6.03
N LEU A 105 8.60 -6.15 6.09
CA LEU A 105 8.00 -5.41 7.22
C LEU A 105 8.14 -6.16 8.55
N LYS A 106 7.89 -7.48 8.55
CA LYS A 106 8.03 -8.32 9.75
C LYS A 106 9.46 -8.36 10.29
N PHE A 107 10.48 -8.26 9.43
CA PHE A 107 11.87 -8.14 9.87
C PHE A 107 12.16 -6.78 10.53
N LEU A 108 11.51 -5.71 10.06
CA LEU A 108 11.64 -4.37 10.63
C LEU A 108 10.93 -4.24 11.97
N GLU A 109 9.77 -4.86 12.17
CA GLU A 109 9.08 -4.86 13.48
C GLU A 109 9.92 -5.46 14.61
N ARG A 110 10.80 -6.40 14.27
CA ARG A 110 11.75 -7.03 15.21
C ARG A 110 12.99 -6.16 15.47
N ALA A 111 13.04 -4.93 14.96
CA ALA A 111 14.15 -4.00 15.19
C ALA A 111 13.87 -3.11 16.41
N PRO A 112 14.82 -3.00 17.36
CA PRO A 112 14.53 -2.44 18.69
C PRO A 112 14.46 -0.90 18.75
N LYS A 113 14.85 -0.16 17.71
CA LYS A 113 14.93 1.31 17.75
C LYS A 113 14.55 1.94 16.42
N PHE A 114 13.25 2.25 16.29
CA PHE A 114 12.73 3.15 15.28
C PHE A 114 12.10 4.39 15.93
N SER A 115 12.19 5.52 15.26
CA SER A 115 11.45 6.75 15.57
C SER A 115 9.94 6.50 15.52
N ALA A 116 9.18 7.39 16.19
CA ALA A 116 7.72 7.33 16.14
C ALA A 116 7.19 7.43 14.70
N ASP A 117 7.84 8.26 13.89
CA ASP A 117 7.53 8.43 12.47
C ASP A 117 7.65 7.10 11.71
N VAL A 118 8.79 6.39 11.83
CA VAL A 118 8.97 5.11 11.14
C VAL A 118 7.99 4.05 11.66
N LYS A 119 7.70 4.03 12.96
CA LYS A 119 6.72 3.08 13.53
C LYS A 119 5.32 3.30 12.94
N GLU A 120 4.90 4.56 12.82
CA GLU A 120 3.63 4.93 12.22
C GLU A 120 3.57 4.52 10.74
N LEU A 121 4.65 4.77 9.97
CA LEU A 121 4.73 4.35 8.57
C LEU A 121 4.64 2.82 8.44
N LEU A 122 5.41 2.08 9.22
CA LEU A 122 5.39 0.61 9.21
C LEU A 122 4.03 0.06 9.61
N PHE A 123 3.36 0.67 10.59
CA PHE A 123 1.99 0.31 10.96
C PHE A 123 1.03 0.46 9.77
N ARG A 124 1.04 1.62 9.10
CA ARG A 124 0.18 1.89 7.93
C ARG A 124 0.46 0.91 6.79
N LEU A 125 1.74 0.63 6.50
CA LEU A 125 2.14 -0.32 5.46
C LEU A 125 1.69 -1.76 5.79
N ASN A 126 1.81 -2.19 7.05
CA ASN A 126 1.28 -3.49 7.47
C ASN A 126 -0.23 -3.58 7.29
N LYS A 127 -0.97 -2.52 7.61
CA LYS A 127 -2.42 -2.48 7.41
C LYS A 127 -2.82 -2.54 5.93
N LEU A 128 -2.07 -1.88 5.05
CA LEU A 128 -2.24 -1.99 3.59
C LEU A 128 -1.95 -3.42 3.11
N VAL A 129 -0.87 -4.05 3.60
CA VAL A 129 -0.53 -5.44 3.28
C VAL A 129 -1.61 -6.42 3.74
N GLU A 130 -2.13 -6.27 4.97
CA GLU A 130 -3.24 -7.09 5.48
C GLU A 130 -4.50 -6.95 4.60
N ALA A 131 -4.85 -5.72 4.20
CA ALA A 131 -5.99 -5.48 3.33
C ALA A 131 -5.78 -6.06 1.92
N ALA A 132 -4.57 -5.95 1.37
CA ALA A 132 -4.18 -6.51 0.07
C ALA A 132 -4.29 -8.04 0.07
N GLU A 133 -3.86 -8.70 1.15
CA GLU A 133 -4.03 -10.13 1.34
C GLU A 133 -5.52 -10.53 1.42
N ALA A 134 -6.32 -9.82 2.21
CA ALA A 134 -7.74 -10.12 2.40
C ALA A 134 -8.58 -9.93 1.12
N ASN A 135 -8.22 -8.95 0.30
CA ASN A 135 -8.96 -8.63 -0.93
C ASN A 135 -8.34 -9.21 -2.19
N HIS A 136 -7.18 -9.85 -2.11
CA HIS A 136 -6.43 -10.33 -3.28
C HIS A 136 -6.18 -9.23 -4.33
N ASN A 137 -5.92 -8.01 -3.86
CA ASN A 137 -5.73 -6.81 -4.68
C ASN A 137 -4.34 -6.20 -4.43
N PRO A 138 -3.78 -5.45 -5.40
CA PRO A 138 -2.54 -4.71 -5.21
C PRO A 138 -2.72 -3.54 -4.23
N ILE A 139 -1.60 -2.94 -3.80
CA ILE A 139 -1.60 -1.63 -3.14
C ILE A 139 -1.39 -0.59 -4.22
N ALA A 140 -2.35 0.31 -4.41
CA ALA A 140 -2.26 1.39 -5.39
C ALA A 140 -1.88 2.70 -4.72
N PHE A 141 -0.96 3.45 -5.33
CA PHE A 141 -0.59 4.79 -4.90
C PHE A 141 -1.45 5.84 -5.60
N THR A 142 -1.92 6.84 -4.85
CA THR A 142 -2.87 7.86 -5.30
C THR A 142 -2.42 9.27 -4.98
#